data_AF-A0AAV6R847-F1
#
_entry.id   AF-A0AAV6R847-F1
#
_cell.length_a   1.000
_cell.length_b   1.000
_cell.length_c   1.000
_cell.angle_alpha   90.00
_cell.angle_beta   90.00
_cell.angle_gamma   90.00
#
_symmetry.space_group_name_H-M   'P 1'
#
loop_
_entity.id
_entity.type
_entity.pdbx_description
1 polymer ?
#
loop_
_entity_poly.entity_id
_entity_poly.type
_entity_poly.pdbx_seq_one_letter_code
_entity_poly.pdbx_strand_id
1 'polypeptide(L)'
;MASSSTKTESSWLNITSSTSDTNMLEMFEENNINGKCFSAQNNLTIDGNTVTAHYANITTLFHVLPSSDSVVAFSANSTITGDIDVLLNFFNITTTTKQEEGAIHSLYLMGRETTAANDSDLEHFKKQAKCLGFDHEPVFIYDSNKGFCAKDKLKMEFGVKMSLWEDGPRPGQLYSLFPGGSSSSGPVPACAPIRHTLTPMVTGTSVLGVKFSGGVIIAADMLGSYGSLARFRNISRLMKVNNSTILGASGDYADYQHLKHVIQQMVIDEELLGDGHSYSPKALHSWLTRVMYNRRSRMNPLWNTVVIGGFYNGEGFLGYVDKLGVAYEAPTVATGFGAYLAQPLMREVVENKVEISQQEALDLVERCLKVLYYRDARSYNRHEIAIVTEKGVEIIGPLSSETNWDIARMVSGFE
;
A
#
# COMPACT_ATOMS: atom_id res chain seq x y z
N MET A 1 20.80 12.67 19.88
CA MET A 1 21.97 11.77 20.08
C MET A 1 21.89 11.21 21.49
N ALA A 2 21.22 10.07 21.66
CA ALA A 2 21.17 9.36 22.94
C ALA A 2 22.37 8.40 22.99
N SER A 3 23.30 8.65 23.90
CA SER A 3 24.49 7.83 24.15
C SER A 3 24.10 6.57 24.94
N SER A 4 23.80 5.46 24.28
CA SER A 4 23.51 4.18 24.98
C SER A 4 24.75 3.34 25.30
N SER A 5 25.91 3.65 24.70
CA SER A 5 27.05 2.74 24.68
C SER A 5 28.02 2.81 25.87
N THR A 6 27.89 3.74 26.81
CA THR A 6 28.84 3.88 27.95
C THR A 6 28.63 2.86 29.08
N LYS A 7 27.62 1.99 29.00
CA LYS A 7 27.23 1.05 30.09
C LYS A 7 27.31 -0.43 29.71
N THR A 8 27.70 -0.76 28.47
CA THR A 8 27.89 -2.14 28.04
C THR A 8 29.22 -2.65 28.59
N GLU A 9 29.22 -3.82 29.22
CA GLU A 9 30.42 -4.42 29.83
C GLU A 9 30.99 -5.56 28.98
N SER A 10 30.11 -6.39 28.41
CA SER A 10 30.47 -7.45 27.46
C SER A 10 29.30 -7.74 26.52
N SER A 11 29.61 -8.13 25.29
CA SER A 11 28.65 -8.50 24.24
C SER A 11 29.17 -9.74 23.52
N TRP A 12 28.29 -10.71 23.29
CA TRP A 12 28.60 -11.96 22.62
C TRP A 12 27.53 -12.25 21.57
N LEU A 13 27.96 -12.73 20.40
CA LEU A 13 27.09 -13.05 19.30
C LEU A 13 27.39 -14.46 18.79
N ASN A 14 26.35 -15.26 18.56
CA ASN A 14 26.43 -16.55 17.89
C ASN A 14 25.46 -16.56 16.72
N ILE A 15 25.97 -16.75 15.50
CA ILE A 15 25.16 -16.82 14.28
C ILE A 15 25.21 -18.25 13.76
N THR A 16 24.04 -18.87 13.64
CA THR A 16 23.87 -20.23 13.11
C THR A 16 22.97 -20.21 11.88
N SER A 17 23.23 -21.07 10.90
CA SER A 17 22.32 -21.24 9.76
C SER A 17 21.02 -21.90 10.21
N SER A 18 19.88 -21.36 9.80
CA SER A 18 18.58 -22.00 10.07
C SER A 18 18.45 -23.29 9.25
N THR A 19 17.83 -24.32 9.82
CA THR A 19 17.70 -25.65 9.19
C THR A 19 16.56 -25.72 8.17
N SER A 20 15.69 -24.70 8.10
CA SER A 20 14.49 -24.68 7.27
C SER A 20 14.60 -23.87 5.98
N ASP A 21 15.46 -22.85 5.91
CA ASP A 21 15.60 -21.97 4.74
C ASP A 21 17.04 -21.47 4.56
N THR A 22 17.57 -21.56 3.34
CA THR A 22 18.96 -21.15 3.02
C THR A 22 19.22 -19.64 3.14
N ASN A 23 18.17 -18.82 3.21
CA ASN A 23 18.25 -17.37 3.29
C ASN A 23 17.97 -16.83 4.70
N MET A 24 17.82 -17.71 5.70
CA MET A 24 17.55 -17.36 7.09
C MET A 24 18.70 -17.81 8.00
N LEU A 25 19.21 -16.89 8.81
CA LEU A 25 20.16 -17.19 9.89
C LEU A 25 19.48 -16.97 11.23
N GLU A 26 19.88 -17.72 12.24
CA GLU A 26 19.50 -17.48 13.63
C GLU A 26 20.67 -16.82 14.35
N MET A 27 20.42 -15.70 15.00
CA MET A 27 21.39 -14.94 15.76
C MET A 27 21.00 -14.96 17.22
N PHE A 28 21.88 -15.50 18.05
CA PHE A 28 21.78 -15.46 19.50
C PHE A 28 22.77 -14.43 20.04
N GLU A 29 22.27 -13.45 20.76
CA GLU A 29 23.06 -12.36 21.33
C GLU A 29 22.96 -12.38 22.86
N GLU A 30 24.09 -12.26 23.55
CA GLU A 30 24.16 -12.06 24.99
C GLU A 30 24.92 -10.77 25.33
N ASN A 31 24.28 -9.87 26.07
CA ASN A 31 24.86 -8.60 26.51
C ASN A 31 24.83 -8.50 28.05
N ASN A 32 25.95 -8.11 28.63
CA ASN A 32 26.01 -7.63 30.01
C ASN A 32 26.00 -6.09 30.00
N ILE A 33 24.90 -5.51 30.47
CA ILE A 33 24.72 -4.06 30.54
C ILE A 33 24.43 -3.71 32.00
N ASN A 34 25.32 -2.93 32.62
CA ASN A 34 25.18 -2.48 34.01
C ASN A 34 24.96 -3.63 35.02
N GLY A 35 25.68 -4.75 34.85
CA GLY A 35 25.63 -5.93 35.73
C GLY A 35 24.43 -6.86 35.53
N LYS A 36 23.50 -6.52 34.62
CA LYS A 36 22.36 -7.34 34.21
C LYS A 36 22.63 -8.02 32.87
N CYS A 37 22.23 -9.29 32.79
CA CYS A 37 22.45 -10.14 31.64
C CYS A 37 21.20 -10.20 30.76
N PHE A 38 21.40 -9.98 29.46
CA PHE A 38 20.36 -9.97 28.45
C PHE A 38 20.70 -10.97 27.37
N SER A 39 19.78 -11.89 27.10
CA SER A 39 19.87 -12.84 26.00
C SER A 39 18.73 -12.60 25.04
N ALA A 40 19.03 -12.44 23.75
CA ALA A 40 18.05 -12.31 22.69
C ALA A 40 18.34 -13.32 21.58
N GLN A 41 17.29 -13.94 21.04
CA GLN A 41 17.38 -14.78 19.86
C GLN A 41 16.54 -14.15 18.74
N ASN A 42 17.19 -13.90 17.62
CA ASN A 42 16.63 -13.18 16.48
C ASN A 42 16.83 -13.97 15.20
N ASN A 43 15.79 -14.01 14.37
CA ASN A 43 15.91 -14.52 13.01
C ASN A 43 16.39 -13.38 12.11
N LEU A 44 17.44 -13.64 11.36
CA LEU A 44 18.05 -12.75 10.39
C LEU A 44 17.65 -13.20 8.98
N THR A 45 17.20 -12.27 8.16
CA THR A 45 16.93 -12.52 6.74
C THR A 45 18.02 -11.89 5.88
N ILE A 46 18.62 -12.69 5.00
CA ILE A 46 19.63 -12.22 4.05
C ILE A 46 18.95 -11.82 2.74
N ASP A 47 19.10 -10.56 2.34
CA ASP A 47 18.69 -10.07 1.01
C ASP A 47 19.88 -9.36 0.34
N GLY A 48 20.51 -10.05 -0.62
CA GLY A 48 21.71 -9.59 -1.31
C GLY A 48 22.87 -9.30 -0.34
N ASN A 49 23.26 -8.03 -0.23
CA ASN A 49 24.36 -7.56 0.64
C ASN A 49 23.87 -6.99 1.97
N THR A 50 22.60 -7.19 2.32
CA THR A 50 21.98 -6.65 3.54
C THR A 50 21.39 -7.76 4.39
N VAL A 51 21.55 -7.64 5.71
CA VAL A 51 20.95 -8.55 6.68
C VAL A 51 19.96 -7.75 7.50
N THR A 52 18.70 -8.19 7.53
CA THR A 52 17.65 -7.52 8.30
C THR A 52 17.25 -8.35 9.50
N ALA A 53 17.10 -7.69 10.65
CA ALA A 53 16.60 -8.29 11.88
C ALA A 53 15.41 -7.49 12.40
N HIS A 54 14.40 -8.21 12.87
CA HIS A 54 13.24 -7.63 13.53
C HIS A 54 13.16 -8.18 14.96
N TYR A 55 13.23 -7.29 15.94
CA TYR A 55 13.04 -7.65 17.35
C TYR A 55 12.06 -6.68 18.00
N ALA A 56 10.88 -7.19 18.35
CA ALA A 56 9.77 -6.41 18.87
C ALA A 56 9.48 -5.16 17.99
N ASN A 57 9.77 -3.97 18.53
CA ASN A 57 9.53 -2.67 17.91
C ASN A 57 10.76 -2.07 17.22
N ILE A 58 11.86 -2.83 17.12
CA ILE A 58 13.13 -2.40 16.53
C ILE A 58 13.34 -3.19 15.23
N THR A 59 13.48 -2.45 14.13
CA THR A 59 13.97 -3.01 12.87
C THR A 59 15.41 -2.56 12.67
N THR A 60 16.32 -3.51 12.53
CA THR A 60 17.75 -3.23 12.31
C THR A 60 18.18 -3.75 10.96
N LEU A 61 18.78 -2.86 10.16
CA LEU A 61 19.39 -3.19 8.88
C LEU A 61 20.90 -3.20 9.04
N PHE A 62 21.50 -4.37 8.83
CA PHE A 62 22.93 -4.60 8.93
C PHE A 62 23.57 -4.61 7.54
N HIS A 63 24.66 -3.87 7.41
CA HIS A 63 25.59 -3.92 6.27
C HIS A 63 26.90 -4.51 6.74
N VAL A 64 27.28 -5.66 6.19
CA VAL A 64 28.59 -6.26 6.44
C VAL A 64 29.64 -5.46 5.68
N LEU A 65 30.67 -4.99 6.39
CA LEU A 65 31.77 -4.23 5.83
C LEU A 65 32.95 -5.16 5.54
N PRO A 66 33.80 -4.84 4.54
CA PRO A 66 35.01 -5.60 4.28
C PRO A 66 35.92 -5.63 5.51
N SER A 67 36.25 -6.83 5.99
CA SER A 67 37.11 -7.09 7.15
C SER A 67 38.00 -8.33 6.92
N SER A 68 38.94 -8.59 7.82
CA SER A 68 39.83 -9.76 7.80
C SER A 68 39.13 -11.03 8.30
N ASP A 69 39.65 -12.22 8.00
CA ASP A 69 39.02 -13.50 8.40
C ASP A 69 38.88 -13.70 9.92
N SER A 70 39.63 -12.93 10.72
CA SER A 70 39.61 -12.96 12.19
C SER A 70 38.57 -12.03 12.83
N VAL A 71 38.02 -11.07 12.09
CA VAL A 71 37.17 -10.01 12.62
C VAL A 71 36.02 -9.70 11.67
N VAL A 72 34.81 -9.49 12.19
CA VAL A 72 33.65 -9.07 11.40
C VAL A 72 33.31 -7.63 11.73
N ALA A 73 33.27 -6.78 10.72
CA ALA A 73 32.81 -5.40 10.83
C ALA A 73 31.42 -5.26 10.21
N PHE A 74 30.50 -4.61 10.92
CA PHE A 74 29.17 -4.33 10.37
C PHE A 74 28.62 -2.99 10.85
N SER A 75 27.92 -2.30 9.95
CA SER A 75 27.15 -1.11 10.24
C SER A 75 25.70 -1.48 10.42
N ALA A 76 25.07 -0.99 11.49
CA ALA A 76 23.69 -1.23 11.81
C ALA A 76 22.91 0.09 11.77
N ASN A 77 21.80 0.10 11.05
CA ASN A 77 20.84 1.20 11.10
C ASN A 77 19.54 0.66 11.71
N SER A 78 19.29 1.06 12.95
CA SER A 78 18.14 0.61 13.74
C SER A 78 17.08 1.70 13.77
N THR A 79 15.89 1.37 13.27
CA THR A 79 14.69 2.19 13.39
C THR A 79 13.80 1.62 14.48
N ILE A 80 13.46 2.44 15.47
CA ILE A 80 12.62 2.07 16.60
C ILE A 80 11.26 2.76 16.43
N THR A 81 10.18 1.98 16.45
CA THR A 81 8.80 2.46 16.26
C THR A 81 7.93 2.08 17.45
N GLY A 82 7.34 3.06 18.16
CA GLY A 82 6.45 2.81 19.30
C GLY A 82 6.99 3.34 20.64
N ASP A 83 6.35 2.97 21.75
CA ASP A 83 6.71 3.48 23.08
C ASP A 83 8.09 2.98 23.53
N ILE A 84 9.08 3.86 23.42
CA ILE A 84 10.48 3.61 23.76
C ILE A 84 10.79 3.81 25.25
N ASP A 85 9.82 4.19 26.08
CA ASP A 85 10.02 4.45 27.50
C ASP A 85 10.57 3.21 28.23
N VAL A 86 10.20 1.99 27.82
CA VAL A 86 10.71 0.74 28.40
C VAL A 86 12.20 0.54 28.09
N LEU A 87 12.62 0.81 26.85
CA LEU A 87 14.02 0.73 26.41
C LEU A 87 14.86 1.86 27.02
N LEU A 88 14.33 3.08 27.07
CA LEU A 88 15.02 4.24 27.63
C LEU A 88 15.20 4.13 29.14
N ASN A 89 14.18 3.67 29.87
CA ASN A 89 14.30 3.35 31.30
C ASN A 89 15.30 2.23 31.54
N PHE A 90 15.38 1.26 30.64
CA PHE A 90 16.33 0.16 30.72
C PHE A 90 17.79 0.60 30.54
N PHE A 91 18.07 1.45 29.55
CA PHE A 91 19.38 2.10 29.41
C PHE A 91 19.63 3.19 30.47
N ASN A 92 18.62 3.44 31.33
CA ASN A 92 18.60 4.45 32.38
C ASN A 92 18.97 5.82 31.79
N ILE A 93 18.30 6.14 30.68
CA ILE A 93 18.38 7.40 29.93
C ILE A 93 17.10 8.17 30.23
N THR A 94 17.22 9.28 30.95
CA THR A 94 16.08 10.16 31.22
C THR A 94 15.90 11.15 30.08
N THR A 95 14.95 10.89 29.20
CA THR A 95 14.51 11.84 28.17
C THR A 95 13.32 12.65 28.65
N THR A 96 13.36 13.97 28.42
CA THR A 96 12.32 14.92 28.82
C THR A 96 11.11 14.97 27.88
N THR A 97 11.10 14.15 26.82
CA THR A 97 10.02 14.10 25.82
C THR A 97 9.75 12.67 25.39
N LYS A 98 8.46 12.29 25.31
CA LYS A 98 8.00 11.05 24.67
C LYS A 98 8.27 11.16 23.17
N GLN A 99 9.26 10.43 22.66
CA GLN A 99 9.51 10.32 21.23
C GLN A 99 8.85 9.03 20.73
N GLU A 100 7.98 9.12 19.72
CA GLU A 100 7.26 7.96 19.15
C GLU A 100 8.10 7.20 18.11
N GLU A 101 9.18 7.82 17.60
CA GLU A 101 10.10 7.23 16.64
C GLU A 101 11.55 7.65 16.93
N GLY A 102 12.50 6.71 16.79
CA GLY A 102 13.92 6.95 16.97
C GLY A 102 14.76 6.19 15.94
N ALA A 103 15.79 6.85 15.40
CA ALA A 103 16.77 6.21 14.51
C ALA A 103 18.14 6.20 15.20
N ILE A 104 18.77 5.03 15.26
CA ILE A 104 20.09 4.81 15.83
C ILE A 104 20.98 4.23 14.74
N HIS A 105 22.09 4.91 14.49
CA HIS A 105 23.14 4.42 13.62
C HIS A 105 24.33 3.98 14.46
N SER A 106 24.74 2.72 14.32
CA SER A 106 25.85 2.14 15.08
C SER A 106 26.79 1.35 14.17
N LEU A 107 28.03 1.20 14.64
CA LEU A 107 29.10 0.53 13.92
C LEU A 107 29.82 -0.41 14.89
N TYR A 108 29.98 -1.67 14.49
CA TYR A 108 30.54 -2.72 15.34
C TYR A 108 31.74 -3.38 14.67
N LEU A 109 32.70 -3.77 15.51
CA LEU A 109 33.84 -4.61 15.18
C LEU A 109 33.86 -5.77 16.18
N MET A 110 33.65 -7.00 15.71
CA MET A 110 33.60 -8.19 16.56
C MET A 110 34.68 -9.20 16.16
N GLY A 111 35.49 -9.63 17.12
CA GLY A 111 36.49 -10.68 16.94
C GLY A 111 35.92 -12.08 17.16
N ARG A 112 36.52 -13.09 16.52
CA ARG A 112 36.14 -14.51 16.68
C ARG A 112 36.61 -15.12 18.01
N GLU A 113 37.66 -14.56 18.61
CA GLU A 113 38.24 -14.97 19.88
C GLU A 113 38.10 -13.85 20.93
N THR A 114 38.30 -14.18 22.20
CA THR A 114 38.29 -13.19 23.32
C THR A 114 39.52 -12.27 23.34
N THR A 115 40.42 -12.42 22.37
CA THR A 115 41.62 -11.63 22.17
C THR A 115 41.28 -10.33 21.45
N ALA A 116 41.90 -9.23 21.88
CA ALA A 116 41.73 -7.93 21.25
C ALA A 116 42.12 -8.00 19.75
N ALA A 117 41.36 -7.32 18.89
CA ALA A 117 41.67 -7.22 17.47
C ALA A 117 43.08 -6.69 17.25
N ASN A 118 43.79 -7.20 16.24
CA ASN A 118 45.14 -6.72 15.91
C ASN A 118 45.12 -5.21 15.62
N ASP A 119 46.16 -4.49 16.01
CA ASP A 119 46.24 -3.02 15.82
C ASP A 119 46.00 -2.59 14.36
N SER A 120 46.41 -3.42 13.39
CA SER A 120 46.15 -3.19 11.97
C SER A 120 44.66 -3.25 11.59
N ASP A 121 43.89 -4.18 12.16
CA ASP A 121 42.45 -4.31 11.92
C ASP A 121 41.70 -3.14 12.56
N LEU A 122 42.16 -2.70 13.73
CA LEU A 122 41.60 -1.55 14.44
C LEU A 122 41.82 -0.24 13.68
N GLU A 123 43.03 -0.01 13.13
CA GLU A 123 43.31 1.16 12.30
C GLU A 123 42.52 1.14 10.98
N HIS A 124 42.36 -0.04 10.36
CA HIS A 124 41.50 -0.20 9.19
C HIS A 124 40.04 0.14 9.51
N PHE A 125 39.51 -0.36 10.63
CA PHE A 125 38.16 -0.07 11.09
C PHE A 125 37.95 1.41 11.43
N LYS A 126 38.90 2.07 12.11
CA LYS A 126 38.83 3.53 12.39
C LYS A 126 38.77 4.34 11.08
N LYS A 127 39.51 3.93 10.05
CA LYS A 127 39.46 4.57 8.74
C LYS A 127 38.09 4.39 8.07
N GLN A 128 37.50 3.19 8.15
CA GLN A 128 36.14 2.93 7.67
C GLN A 128 35.09 3.74 8.44
N ALA A 129 35.21 3.83 9.77
CA ALA A 129 34.33 4.61 10.63
C ALA A 129 34.34 6.10 10.25
N LYS A 130 35.53 6.68 10.02
CA LYS A 130 35.70 8.06 9.55
C LYS A 130 35.03 8.29 8.19
N CYS A 131 35.12 7.35 7.26
CA CYS A 131 34.44 7.44 5.97
C CYS A 131 32.91 7.39 6.10
N LEU A 132 32.38 6.71 7.13
CA LEU A 132 30.95 6.58 7.41
C LEU A 132 30.41 7.71 8.32
N GLY A 133 31.23 8.72 8.66
CA GLY A 133 30.82 9.88 9.47
C GLY A 133 30.85 9.65 10.98
N PHE A 134 31.52 8.60 11.45
CA PHE A 134 31.79 8.39 12.88
C PHE A 134 33.14 9.03 13.25
N ASP A 135 33.10 10.31 13.64
CA ASP A 135 34.31 11.10 13.97
C ASP A 135 34.73 11.03 15.45
N HIS A 136 34.01 10.27 16.27
CA HIS A 136 34.26 10.14 17.72
C HIS A 136 35.01 8.84 18.06
N GLU A 137 35.76 8.85 19.18
CA GLU A 137 36.39 7.64 19.71
C GLU A 137 35.33 6.56 20.04
N PRO A 138 35.67 5.26 19.87
CA PRO A 138 34.74 4.17 20.11
C PRO A 138 34.21 4.23 21.54
N VAL A 139 32.88 4.26 21.65
CA VAL A 139 32.17 4.46 22.93
C VAL A 139 32.27 3.22 23.84
N PHE A 140 32.73 2.09 23.30
CA PHE A 140 33.03 0.86 24.04
C PHE A 140 34.20 0.09 23.40
N ILE A 141 35.12 -0.38 24.23
CA ILE A 141 36.16 -1.35 23.89
C ILE A 141 36.10 -2.46 24.94
N TYR A 142 36.09 -3.72 24.49
CA TYR A 142 36.03 -4.87 25.40
C TYR A 142 37.26 -4.93 26.31
N ASP A 143 37.02 -5.09 27.62
CA ASP A 143 38.05 -5.32 28.64
C ASP A 143 37.96 -6.78 29.12
N SER A 144 39.05 -7.54 28.95
CA SER A 144 39.14 -8.95 29.33
C SER A 144 38.94 -9.21 30.82
N ASN A 145 39.04 -8.18 31.67
CA ASN A 145 38.80 -8.29 33.12
C ASN A 145 37.31 -8.37 33.46
N LYS A 146 36.40 -8.00 32.54
CA LYS A 146 34.95 -8.13 32.73
C LYS A 146 34.45 -9.42 32.10
N GLY A 147 34.03 -10.36 32.94
CA GLY A 147 33.52 -11.66 32.49
C GLY A 147 32.22 -11.59 31.69
N PHE A 148 31.94 -12.64 30.91
CA PHE A 148 30.64 -12.89 30.30
C PHE A 148 29.58 -13.23 31.37
N CYS A 149 28.31 -13.22 30.97
CA CYS A 149 27.20 -13.57 31.84
C CYS A 149 27.37 -14.97 32.48
N ALA A 150 27.45 -15.02 33.81
CA ALA A 150 27.49 -16.29 34.55
C ALA A 150 26.16 -17.04 34.40
N LYS A 151 26.21 -18.37 34.22
CA LYS A 151 25.03 -19.24 34.01
C LYS A 151 23.95 -19.14 35.10
N ASP A 152 24.31 -18.68 36.29
CA ASP A 152 23.44 -18.63 37.48
C ASP A 152 22.75 -17.27 37.73
N LYS A 153 22.91 -16.27 36.85
CA LYS A 153 22.15 -15.01 36.94
C LYS A 153 20.79 -15.15 36.23
N LEU A 154 19.73 -14.64 36.87
CA LEU A 154 18.36 -14.52 36.33
C LEU A 154 18.38 -14.05 34.87
N LYS A 155 18.13 -14.98 33.93
CA LYS A 155 17.91 -14.67 32.51
C LYS A 155 16.48 -14.19 32.35
N MET A 156 16.31 -12.94 31.92
CA MET A 156 14.99 -12.44 31.51
C MET A 156 14.73 -12.92 30.08
N GLU A 157 14.00 -14.04 29.94
CA GLU A 157 13.49 -14.52 28.65
C GLU A 157 12.13 -13.86 28.36
N PHE A 158 12.03 -13.11 27.27
CA PHE A 158 10.75 -12.60 26.77
C PHE A 158 10.03 -13.71 25.97
N GLY A 159 9.53 -14.73 26.67
CA GLY A 159 8.69 -15.79 26.10
C GLY A 159 7.23 -15.60 26.51
N VAL A 160 6.33 -15.32 25.57
CA VAL A 160 4.88 -15.27 25.83
C VAL A 160 4.37 -16.71 26.03
N LYS A 161 3.97 -17.02 27.27
CA LYS A 161 3.29 -18.28 27.63
C LYS A 161 1.87 -18.26 27.06
N MET A 162 1.58 -19.07 26.04
CA MET A 162 0.21 -19.28 25.55
C MET A 162 -0.56 -20.19 26.51
N SER A 163 -1.52 -19.64 27.27
CA SER A 163 -2.61 -20.43 27.86
C SER A 163 -3.70 -20.63 26.81
N LEU A 164 -3.94 -21.88 26.47
CA LEU A 164 -4.96 -22.33 25.55
C LEU A 164 -6.25 -22.52 26.39
N TRP A 165 -7.30 -21.73 26.15
CA TRP A 165 -8.69 -21.89 26.65
C TRP A 165 -9.03 -21.30 28.04
N GLU A 166 -9.51 -20.04 28.06
CA GLU A 166 -10.26 -19.49 29.21
C GLU A 166 -11.66 -18.94 28.86
N ASP A 167 -12.06 -18.82 27.59
CA ASP A 167 -13.40 -18.31 27.22
C ASP A 167 -14.12 -19.22 26.21
N GLY A 168 -15.12 -19.97 26.67
CA GLY A 168 -16.00 -20.79 25.84
C GLY A 168 -17.17 -20.02 25.21
N PRO A 169 -17.76 -20.51 24.10
CA PRO A 169 -18.68 -19.76 23.27
C PRO A 169 -20.10 -19.60 23.87
N ARG A 170 -20.66 -18.38 23.83
CA ARG A 170 -22.08 -18.05 24.07
C ARG A 170 -22.91 -18.00 22.77
N PRO A 171 -24.24 -18.27 22.80
CA PRO A 171 -25.07 -18.29 21.58
C PRO A 171 -25.31 -16.90 20.99
N GLY A 172 -25.19 -16.75 19.67
CA GLY A 172 -25.55 -15.53 18.92
C GLY A 172 -24.39 -14.67 18.41
N GLN A 173 -23.14 -15.07 18.65
CA GLN A 173 -21.94 -14.40 18.12
C GLN A 173 -21.28 -15.28 17.03
N LEU A 174 -20.80 -14.66 15.95
CA LEU A 174 -20.00 -15.35 14.92
C LEU A 174 -18.59 -15.59 15.48
N TYR A 175 -18.16 -16.86 15.48
CA TYR A 175 -16.80 -17.25 15.87
C TYR A 175 -15.89 -17.33 14.66
N SER A 176 -14.76 -16.64 14.72
CA SER A 176 -13.61 -16.93 13.86
C SER A 176 -12.92 -18.19 14.37
N LEU A 177 -12.90 -19.26 13.56
CA LEU A 177 -12.29 -20.57 13.86
C LEU A 177 -10.74 -20.56 13.96
N PHE A 178 -10.12 -19.39 14.16
CA PHE A 178 -8.69 -19.24 14.41
C PHE A 178 -8.50 -18.24 15.56
N PRO A 179 -7.88 -18.64 16.69
CA PRO A 179 -7.68 -17.74 17.82
C PRO A 179 -6.47 -16.83 17.54
N GLY A 180 -6.69 -15.51 17.53
CA GLY A 180 -5.62 -14.51 17.50
C GLY A 180 -5.92 -13.29 16.63
N GLY A 181 -6.79 -12.41 17.11
CA GLY A 181 -7.10 -11.14 16.46
C GLY A 181 -7.49 -10.08 17.48
N SER A 182 -6.66 -9.86 18.50
CA SER A 182 -6.74 -8.64 19.30
C SER A 182 -6.39 -7.46 18.39
N SER A 183 -7.37 -6.60 18.19
CA SER A 183 -7.26 -5.28 17.60
C SER A 183 -6.17 -4.46 18.31
N SER A 184 -4.98 -4.45 17.75
CA SER A 184 -3.96 -3.42 17.96
C SER A 184 -3.16 -3.30 16.68
N SER A 185 -3.11 -2.10 16.13
CA SER A 185 -2.45 -1.74 14.89
C SER A 185 -0.92 -1.81 15.06
N GLY A 186 -0.32 -2.96 14.73
CA GLY A 186 1.13 -3.15 14.55
C GLY A 186 1.51 -3.36 13.08
N PRO A 187 2.80 -3.30 12.70
CA PRO A 187 3.23 -3.37 11.29
C PRO A 187 3.10 -4.79 10.75
N VAL A 188 2.59 -4.89 9.52
CA VAL A 188 2.29 -6.13 8.80
C VAL A 188 3.60 -6.91 8.48
N PRO A 189 3.67 -8.24 8.65
CA PRO A 189 4.86 -9.02 8.27
C PRO A 189 5.15 -8.92 6.77
N ALA A 190 6.43 -8.69 6.41
CA ALA A 190 6.90 -8.33 5.07
C ALA A 190 6.74 -9.40 3.98
N CYS A 191 6.26 -10.61 4.32
CA CYS A 191 5.90 -11.66 3.35
C CYS A 191 4.40 -12.02 3.37
N ALA A 192 3.55 -11.12 3.88
CA ALA A 192 2.17 -11.07 3.40
C ALA A 192 2.14 -10.21 2.13
N PRO A 193 1.34 -10.55 1.10
CA PRO A 193 1.10 -9.62 0.01
C PRO A 193 0.66 -8.29 0.62
N ILE A 194 1.29 -7.18 0.23
CA ILE A 194 0.92 -5.83 0.68
C ILE A 194 -0.60 -5.71 0.50
N ARG A 195 -1.35 -5.73 1.61
CA ARG A 195 -2.82 -5.78 1.57
C ARG A 195 -3.43 -4.39 1.31
N HIS A 196 -2.59 -3.37 1.14
CA HIS A 196 -2.96 -1.97 1.16
C HIS A 196 -2.26 -1.21 0.04
N THR A 197 -3.04 -0.56 -0.83
CA THR A 197 -2.55 0.11 -2.05
C THR A 197 -1.83 1.41 -1.69
N LEU A 198 -0.50 1.38 -1.62
CA LEU A 198 0.33 2.59 -1.47
C LEU A 198 0.62 3.26 -2.82
N THR A 199 0.69 2.46 -3.88
CA THR A 199 0.88 2.90 -5.25
C THR A 199 0.03 2.04 -6.19
N PRO A 200 -0.65 2.63 -7.18
CA PRO A 200 -1.44 1.86 -8.13
C PRO A 200 -0.53 1.07 -9.08
N MET A 201 -0.90 -0.18 -9.40
CA MET A 201 -0.08 -1.08 -10.21
C MET A 201 -0.58 -1.16 -11.66
N VAL A 202 -1.79 -1.70 -11.82
CA VAL A 202 -2.44 -1.81 -13.13
C VAL A 202 -3.57 -0.80 -13.14
N THR A 203 -3.47 0.21 -14.01
CA THR A 203 -4.38 1.33 -14.02
C THR A 203 -5.24 1.39 -15.28
N GLY A 204 -6.50 1.76 -15.07
CA GLY A 204 -7.39 2.25 -16.11
C GLY A 204 -7.43 3.79 -16.07
N THR A 205 -7.51 4.42 -17.24
CA THR A 205 -7.40 5.88 -17.36
C THR A 205 -8.74 6.56 -17.29
N SER A 206 -9.34 6.93 -18.41
CA SER A 206 -10.48 7.84 -18.44
C SER A 206 -11.80 7.08 -18.46
N VAL A 207 -12.79 7.59 -17.73
CA VAL A 207 -14.21 7.18 -17.78
C VAL A 207 -15.01 8.45 -18.05
N LEU A 208 -15.91 8.39 -19.02
CA LEU A 208 -16.77 9.51 -19.42
C LEU A 208 -18.21 9.20 -19.07
N GLY A 209 -18.98 10.22 -18.68
CA GLY A 209 -20.39 10.11 -18.37
C GLY A 209 -21.17 11.34 -18.83
N VAL A 210 -22.33 11.13 -19.45
CA VAL A 210 -23.21 12.19 -19.95
C VAL A 210 -24.67 11.83 -19.64
N LYS A 211 -25.43 12.78 -19.08
CA LYS A 211 -26.89 12.66 -18.92
C LYS A 211 -27.60 13.08 -20.21
N PHE A 212 -28.66 12.37 -20.58
CA PHE A 212 -29.51 12.70 -21.72
C PHE A 212 -31.00 12.57 -21.35
N SER A 213 -31.90 13.00 -22.23
CA SER A 213 -33.35 12.90 -22.01
C SER A 213 -33.78 11.42 -21.93
N GLY A 214 -34.10 10.94 -20.72
CA GLY A 214 -34.55 9.56 -20.49
C GLY A 214 -33.44 8.58 -20.08
N GLY A 215 -32.22 9.05 -19.77
CA GLY A 215 -31.17 8.15 -19.33
C GLY A 215 -29.79 8.78 -19.09
N VAL A 216 -28.80 7.89 -18.92
CA VAL A 216 -27.39 8.25 -18.73
C VAL A 216 -26.50 7.30 -19.55
N ILE A 217 -25.45 7.84 -20.15
CA ILE A 217 -24.42 7.08 -20.86
C ILE A 217 -23.12 7.16 -20.07
N ILE A 218 -22.45 6.02 -19.91
CA ILE A 218 -21.07 5.94 -19.40
C ILE A 218 -20.22 5.19 -20.41
N ALA A 219 -19.01 5.68 -20.68
CA ALA A 219 -18.07 4.98 -21.54
C ALA A 219 -16.66 4.91 -20.95
N ALA A 220 -15.96 3.83 -21.27
CA ALA A 220 -14.60 3.58 -20.83
C ALA A 220 -13.85 2.73 -21.88
N ASP A 221 -12.55 2.98 -22.06
CA ASP A 221 -11.71 2.05 -22.83
C ASP A 221 -11.43 0.75 -22.07
N MET A 222 -10.98 -0.28 -22.80
CA MET A 222 -10.80 -1.64 -22.27
C MET A 222 -9.36 -1.97 -21.89
N LEU A 223 -8.56 -0.95 -21.55
CA LEU A 223 -7.11 -1.09 -21.32
C LEU A 223 -6.76 -1.07 -19.82
N GLY A 224 -5.95 -2.03 -19.41
CA GLY A 224 -5.23 -2.06 -18.15
C GLY A 224 -3.73 -1.90 -18.40
N SER A 225 -3.22 -0.72 -18.07
CA SER A 225 -1.81 -0.37 -18.26
C SER A 225 -1.00 -0.69 -17.01
N TYR A 226 0.16 -1.32 -17.18
CA TYR A 226 1.16 -1.48 -16.11
C TYR A 226 2.29 -0.47 -16.34
N GLY A 227 2.18 0.68 -15.69
CA GLY A 227 3.03 1.83 -16.00
C GLY A 227 2.88 2.24 -17.46
N SER A 228 3.93 2.04 -18.27
CA SER A 228 3.90 2.34 -19.70
C SER A 228 3.47 1.22 -20.62
N LEU A 229 3.44 0.00 -20.10
CA LEU A 229 3.13 -1.19 -20.86
C LEU A 229 1.62 -1.41 -20.93
N ALA A 230 1.07 -1.46 -22.15
CA ALA A 230 -0.30 -1.89 -22.41
C ALA A 230 -0.45 -3.42 -22.19
N ARG A 231 -0.51 -3.83 -20.92
CA ARG A 231 -0.45 -5.25 -20.50
C ARG A 231 -1.74 -6.00 -20.77
N PHE A 232 -2.89 -5.45 -20.37
CA PHE A 232 -4.20 -6.09 -20.53
C PHE A 232 -5.08 -5.28 -21.47
N ARG A 233 -5.44 -5.82 -22.64
CA ARG A 233 -6.09 -5.05 -23.74
C ARG A 233 -7.60 -5.30 -23.87
N ASN A 234 -8.17 -6.10 -22.99
CA ASN A 234 -9.56 -6.52 -23.05
C ASN A 234 -10.13 -6.72 -21.65
N ILE A 235 -10.06 -5.68 -20.82
CA ILE A 235 -10.65 -5.67 -19.47
C ILE A 235 -11.89 -4.77 -19.46
N SER A 236 -12.95 -5.20 -18.79
CA SER A 236 -14.14 -4.37 -18.61
C SER A 236 -14.01 -3.52 -17.35
N ARG A 237 -14.18 -2.21 -17.51
CA ARG A 237 -14.13 -1.22 -16.42
C ARG A 237 -15.51 -0.67 -16.06
N LEU A 238 -16.55 -1.20 -16.73
CA LEU A 238 -17.95 -0.91 -16.47
C LEU A 238 -18.57 -2.11 -15.77
N MET A 239 -19.31 -1.84 -14.70
CA MET A 239 -20.00 -2.83 -13.89
C MET A 239 -21.47 -2.48 -13.84
N LYS A 240 -22.32 -3.42 -14.27
CA LYS A 240 -23.74 -3.40 -13.94
C LYS A 240 -23.91 -3.76 -12.47
N VAL A 241 -24.51 -2.84 -11.70
CA VAL A 241 -24.76 -3.04 -10.26
C VAL A 241 -26.13 -3.69 -10.08
N ASN A 242 -27.16 -3.11 -10.68
CA ASN A 242 -28.51 -3.63 -10.75
C ASN A 242 -29.13 -3.25 -12.11
N ASN A 243 -30.45 -3.41 -12.28
CA ASN A 243 -31.11 -3.06 -13.55
C ASN A 243 -31.23 -1.55 -13.80
N SER A 244 -30.97 -0.69 -12.81
CA SER A 244 -31.13 0.76 -12.90
C SER A 244 -29.81 1.54 -12.73
N THR A 245 -28.70 0.86 -12.43
CA THR A 245 -27.43 1.47 -12.00
C THR A 245 -26.23 0.80 -12.65
N ILE A 246 -25.34 1.62 -13.19
CA ILE A 246 -24.03 1.27 -13.74
C ILE A 246 -22.94 2.00 -12.96
N LEU A 247 -21.80 1.34 -12.80
CA LEU A 247 -20.60 1.89 -12.18
C LEU A 247 -19.44 1.80 -13.17
N GLY A 248 -18.75 2.92 -13.40
CA GLY A 248 -17.50 2.98 -14.15
C GLY A 248 -16.35 3.37 -13.25
N ALA A 249 -15.22 2.65 -13.33
CA ALA A 249 -14.05 2.92 -12.49
C ALA A 249 -12.80 3.29 -13.30
N SER A 250 -12.09 4.28 -12.77
CA SER A 250 -10.74 4.68 -13.15
C SER A 250 -9.79 4.40 -11.98
N GLY A 251 -8.49 4.39 -12.24
CA GLY A 251 -7.45 4.16 -11.24
C GLY A 251 -7.04 2.70 -11.16
N ASP A 252 -6.69 2.22 -9.97
CA ASP A 252 -6.17 0.87 -9.79
C ASP A 252 -7.24 -0.21 -10.03
N TYR A 253 -6.88 -1.21 -10.84
CA TYR A 253 -7.81 -2.25 -11.26
C TYR A 253 -8.07 -3.30 -10.18
N ALA A 254 -7.10 -3.56 -9.28
CA ALA A 254 -7.29 -4.52 -8.19
C ALA A 254 -8.24 -3.96 -7.13
N ASP A 255 -8.10 -2.68 -6.79
CA ASP A 255 -9.05 -1.99 -5.91
C ASP A 255 -10.47 -1.93 -6.53
N TYR A 256 -10.59 -1.75 -7.85
CA TYR A 256 -11.87 -1.86 -8.55
C TYR A 256 -12.48 -3.27 -8.43
N GLN A 257 -11.69 -4.34 -8.58
CA GLN A 257 -12.17 -5.71 -8.40
C GLN A 257 -12.67 -5.96 -6.97
N HIS A 258 -11.96 -5.41 -5.98
CA HIS A 258 -12.39 -5.48 -4.59
C HIS A 258 -13.74 -4.77 -4.37
N LEU A 259 -13.88 -3.54 -4.86
CA LEU A 259 -15.14 -2.79 -4.79
C LEU A 259 -16.28 -3.52 -5.51
N LYS A 260 -16.00 -4.07 -6.69
CA LYS A 260 -16.96 -4.88 -7.45
C LYS A 260 -17.49 -6.05 -6.63
N HIS A 261 -16.62 -6.81 -5.99
CA HIS A 261 -17.04 -7.95 -5.18
C HIS A 261 -17.91 -7.53 -3.99
N VAL A 262 -17.53 -6.48 -3.27
CA VAL A 262 -18.30 -5.96 -2.12
C VAL A 262 -19.68 -5.46 -2.57
N ILE A 263 -19.75 -4.71 -3.66
CA ILE A 263 -21.02 -4.18 -4.19
C ILE A 263 -21.91 -5.32 -4.68
N GLN A 264 -21.35 -6.33 -5.35
CA GLN A 264 -22.12 -7.50 -5.80
C GLN A 264 -22.73 -8.24 -4.62
N GLN A 265 -21.97 -8.47 -3.54
CA GLN A 265 -22.49 -9.14 -2.36
C GLN A 265 -23.61 -8.32 -1.71
N MET A 266 -23.45 -7.00 -1.58
CA MET A 266 -24.50 -6.14 -1.04
C MET A 266 -25.79 -6.19 -1.84
N VAL A 267 -25.71 -6.16 -3.18
CA VAL A 267 -26.90 -6.25 -4.04
C VAL A 267 -27.57 -7.61 -3.90
N ILE A 268 -26.78 -8.70 -3.86
CA ILE A 268 -27.30 -10.05 -3.67
C ILE A 268 -28.04 -10.17 -2.33
N ASP A 269 -27.45 -9.68 -1.24
CA ASP A 269 -28.06 -9.76 0.09
C ASP A 269 -29.40 -9.02 0.16
N GLU A 270 -29.50 -7.86 -0.49
CA GLU A 270 -30.76 -7.10 -0.60
C GLU A 270 -31.80 -7.82 -1.46
N GLU A 271 -31.40 -8.33 -2.62
CA GLU A 271 -32.31 -9.08 -3.51
C GLU A 271 -32.84 -10.36 -2.84
N LEU A 272 -32.06 -11.00 -1.97
CA LEU A 272 -32.47 -12.19 -1.22
C LEU A 272 -33.54 -11.89 -0.15
N LEU A 273 -33.57 -10.68 0.42
CA LEU A 273 -34.61 -10.29 1.38
C LEU A 273 -35.99 -10.23 0.73
N GLY A 274 -36.07 -9.88 -0.55
CA GLY A 274 -37.28 -9.99 -1.36
C GLY A 274 -38.46 -9.12 -0.89
N ASP A 275 -38.18 -8.04 -0.17
CA ASP A 275 -39.18 -7.12 0.39
C ASP A 275 -39.67 -6.06 -0.63
N GLY A 276 -39.15 -6.12 -1.86
CA GLY A 276 -39.49 -5.23 -2.96
C GLY A 276 -38.67 -3.94 -3.02
N HIS A 277 -37.69 -3.76 -2.12
CA HIS A 277 -36.78 -2.62 -2.16
C HIS A 277 -35.50 -2.98 -2.92
N SER A 278 -34.88 -1.96 -3.54
CA SER A 278 -33.60 -2.10 -4.21
C SER A 278 -32.78 -0.84 -4.02
N TYR A 279 -31.45 -0.96 -4.09
CA TYR A 279 -30.56 0.18 -3.95
C TYR A 279 -30.75 1.18 -5.10
N SER A 280 -31.10 2.42 -4.74
CA SER A 280 -31.12 3.54 -5.68
C SER A 280 -29.70 3.99 -6.05
N PRO A 281 -29.50 4.61 -7.24
CA PRO A 281 -28.19 5.16 -7.63
C PRO A 281 -27.65 6.17 -6.61
N LYS A 282 -28.52 6.99 -6.02
CA LYS A 282 -28.20 7.96 -4.95
C LYS A 282 -27.71 7.26 -3.67
N ALA A 283 -28.35 6.15 -3.28
CA ALA A 283 -27.94 5.38 -2.12
C ALA A 283 -26.54 4.75 -2.32
N LEU A 284 -26.29 4.17 -3.50
CA LEU A 284 -24.98 3.62 -3.84
C LEU A 284 -23.88 4.70 -3.85
N HIS A 285 -24.18 5.88 -4.39
CA HIS A 285 -23.26 7.03 -4.40
C HIS A 285 -22.90 7.50 -2.99
N SER A 286 -23.90 7.61 -2.11
CA SER A 286 -23.67 7.95 -0.70
C SER A 286 -22.81 6.88 0.01
N TRP A 287 -23.13 5.60 -0.18
CA TRP A 287 -22.38 4.50 0.41
C TRP A 287 -20.92 4.48 -0.05
N LEU A 288 -20.67 4.58 -1.37
CA LEU A 288 -19.31 4.65 -1.92
C LEU A 288 -18.52 5.83 -1.37
N THR A 289 -19.15 6.99 -1.22
CA THR A 289 -18.53 8.17 -0.61
C THR A 289 -18.06 7.87 0.82
N ARG A 290 -18.88 7.17 1.61
CA ARG A 290 -18.51 6.78 2.99
C ARG A 290 -17.38 5.76 3.00
N VAL A 291 -17.40 4.77 2.11
CA VAL A 291 -16.33 3.75 2.00
C VAL A 291 -14.99 4.42 1.64
N MET A 292 -14.96 5.25 0.61
CA MET A 292 -13.76 5.96 0.17
C MET A 292 -13.22 6.87 1.28
N TYR A 293 -14.10 7.63 1.94
CA TYR A 293 -13.72 8.53 3.03
C TYR A 293 -13.19 7.79 4.28
N ASN A 294 -13.78 6.63 4.60
CA ASN A 294 -13.32 5.79 5.71
C ASN A 294 -11.90 5.24 5.44
N ARG A 295 -11.67 4.72 4.23
CA ARG A 295 -10.37 4.21 3.78
C ARG A 295 -9.29 5.29 3.78
N ARG A 296 -9.62 6.48 3.27
CA ARG A 296 -8.75 7.67 3.34
C ARG A 296 -8.40 8.02 4.78
N SER A 297 -9.38 8.10 5.68
CA SER A 297 -9.15 8.49 7.09
C SER A 297 -8.21 7.54 7.84
N ARG A 298 -8.10 6.28 7.38
CA ARG A 298 -7.16 5.28 7.89
C ARG A 298 -5.79 5.32 7.20
N MET A 299 -5.50 6.38 6.43
CA MET A 299 -4.30 6.52 5.61
C MET A 299 -4.05 5.33 4.67
N ASN A 300 -5.13 4.70 4.21
CA ASN A 300 -5.12 3.54 3.31
C ASN A 300 -6.25 3.67 2.29
N PRO A 301 -6.17 4.66 1.39
CA PRO A 301 -7.21 4.93 0.41
C PRO A 301 -7.33 3.81 -0.63
N LEU A 302 -8.51 3.67 -1.22
CA LEU A 302 -8.66 2.93 -2.47
C LEU A 302 -8.30 3.85 -3.62
N TRP A 303 -7.44 3.42 -4.54
CA TRP A 303 -6.87 4.29 -5.56
C TRP A 303 -7.75 4.38 -6.81
N ASN A 304 -9.05 4.60 -6.59
CA ASN A 304 -10.05 4.70 -7.67
C ASN A 304 -10.76 6.04 -7.67
N THR A 305 -11.13 6.43 -8.88
CA THR A 305 -12.12 7.46 -9.13
C THR A 305 -13.31 6.79 -9.82
N VAL A 306 -14.49 6.90 -9.22
CA VAL A 306 -15.68 6.14 -9.61
C VAL A 306 -16.73 7.10 -10.14
N VAL A 307 -17.37 6.70 -11.24
CA VAL A 307 -18.52 7.38 -11.83
C VAL A 307 -19.71 6.43 -11.72
N ILE A 308 -20.82 6.94 -11.19
CA ILE A 308 -22.05 6.17 -10.96
C ILE A 308 -23.13 6.79 -11.83
N GLY A 309 -23.68 5.98 -12.72
CA GLY A 309 -24.78 6.35 -13.60
C GLY A 309 -26.00 5.54 -13.25
N GLY A 310 -27.18 6.16 -13.29
CA GLY A 310 -28.41 5.41 -13.13
C GLY A 310 -29.63 6.14 -13.63
N PHE A 311 -30.73 5.41 -13.74
CA PHE A 311 -32.05 5.98 -14.04
C PHE A 311 -33.05 5.41 -13.05
N TYR A 312 -33.60 6.28 -12.20
CA TYR A 312 -34.48 5.87 -11.11
C TYR A 312 -35.64 6.85 -10.99
N ASN A 313 -36.87 6.34 -10.88
CA ASN A 313 -38.10 7.12 -10.75
C ASN A 313 -38.26 8.24 -11.81
N GLY A 314 -37.87 7.97 -13.07
CA GLY A 314 -37.97 8.93 -14.17
C GLY A 314 -36.86 9.98 -14.21
N GLU A 315 -35.91 9.97 -13.25
CA GLU A 315 -34.79 10.91 -13.20
C GLU A 315 -33.46 10.18 -13.50
N GLY A 316 -32.68 10.72 -14.45
CA GLY A 316 -31.30 10.30 -14.64
C GLY A 316 -30.41 10.78 -13.49
N PHE A 317 -29.46 9.97 -13.06
CA PHE A 317 -28.50 10.27 -12.00
C PHE A 317 -27.08 10.05 -12.52
N LEU A 318 -26.19 11.03 -12.32
CA LEU A 318 -24.77 10.91 -12.67
C LEU A 318 -23.95 11.53 -11.54
N GLY A 319 -23.27 10.66 -10.80
CA GLY A 319 -22.46 11.02 -9.64
C GLY A 319 -20.98 10.68 -9.85
N TYR A 320 -20.12 11.50 -9.26
CA TYR A 320 -18.67 11.30 -9.22
C TYR A 320 -18.24 11.08 -7.76
N VAL A 321 -17.26 10.20 -7.55
CA VAL A 321 -16.59 9.99 -6.26
C VAL A 321 -15.09 9.80 -6.49
N ASP A 322 -14.25 10.60 -5.83
CA ASP A 322 -12.79 10.45 -5.88
C ASP A 322 -12.23 9.61 -4.71
N LYS A 323 -10.98 9.16 -4.83
CA LYS A 323 -10.22 8.46 -3.77
C LYS A 323 -10.15 9.21 -2.45
N LEU A 324 -10.33 10.54 -2.48
CA LEU A 324 -10.35 11.40 -1.31
C LEU A 324 -11.73 11.45 -0.61
N GLY A 325 -12.76 10.82 -1.20
CA GLY A 325 -14.14 10.92 -0.74
C GLY A 325 -14.84 12.23 -1.14
N VAL A 326 -14.28 12.98 -2.10
CA VAL A 326 -14.98 14.11 -2.72
C VAL A 326 -16.07 13.54 -3.62
N ALA A 327 -17.30 14.03 -3.44
CA ALA A 327 -18.45 13.56 -4.18
C ALA A 327 -19.30 14.74 -4.68
N TYR A 328 -19.74 14.67 -5.93
CA TYR A 328 -20.65 15.65 -6.53
C TYR A 328 -21.47 15.02 -7.65
N GLU A 329 -22.55 15.70 -8.03
CA GLU A 329 -23.41 15.35 -9.15
C GLU A 329 -23.25 16.40 -10.25
N ALA A 330 -23.22 15.95 -11.50
CA ALA A 330 -23.09 16.85 -12.65
C ALA A 330 -23.75 16.22 -13.88
N PRO A 331 -24.22 17.02 -14.87
CA PRO A 331 -24.75 16.50 -16.12
C PRO A 331 -23.68 15.84 -17.00
N THR A 332 -22.41 16.20 -16.81
CA THR A 332 -21.24 15.61 -17.47
C THR A 332 -20.14 15.35 -16.47
N VAL A 333 -19.53 14.18 -16.56
CA VAL A 333 -18.43 13.76 -15.69
C VAL A 333 -17.35 13.11 -16.55
N ALA A 334 -16.09 13.43 -16.25
CA ALA A 334 -14.94 12.73 -16.79
C ALA A 334 -13.88 12.52 -15.72
N THR A 335 -13.19 11.38 -15.78
CA THR A 335 -12.09 11.03 -14.87
C THR A 335 -10.75 11.03 -15.61
N GLY A 336 -9.64 11.10 -14.85
CA GLY A 336 -8.29 11.03 -15.42
C GLY A 336 -8.00 12.13 -16.44
N PHE A 337 -7.38 11.77 -17.57
CA PHE A 337 -7.11 12.70 -18.68
C PHE A 337 -8.40 13.22 -19.35
N GLY A 338 -9.49 12.45 -19.28
CA GLY A 338 -10.82 12.85 -19.71
C GLY A 338 -11.30 14.16 -19.09
N ALA A 339 -10.93 14.43 -17.83
CA ALA A 339 -11.31 15.66 -17.14
C ALA A 339 -10.74 16.93 -17.81
N TYR A 340 -9.62 16.82 -18.52
CA TYR A 340 -8.96 17.94 -19.18
C TYR A 340 -9.32 18.04 -20.67
N LEU A 341 -9.46 16.91 -21.36
CA LEU A 341 -9.65 16.86 -22.81
C LEU A 341 -11.12 16.68 -23.23
N ALA A 342 -11.83 15.76 -22.59
CA ALA A 342 -13.21 15.43 -22.97
C ALA A 342 -14.24 16.33 -22.27
N GLN A 343 -13.97 16.73 -21.02
CA GLN A 343 -14.91 17.55 -20.24
C GLN A 343 -15.30 18.87 -20.95
N PRO A 344 -14.38 19.63 -21.58
CA PRO A 344 -14.77 20.85 -22.29
C PRO A 344 -15.69 20.56 -23.49
N LEU A 345 -15.40 19.52 -24.26
CA LEU A 345 -16.21 19.11 -25.42
C LEU A 345 -17.62 18.67 -25.02
N MET A 346 -17.74 17.98 -23.89
CA MET A 346 -19.04 17.56 -23.36
C MET A 346 -19.83 18.74 -22.80
N ARG A 347 -19.16 19.65 -22.07
CA ARG A 347 -19.80 20.85 -21.51
C ARG A 347 -20.31 21.78 -22.59
N GLU A 348 -19.55 22.00 -23.66
CA GLU A 348 -19.96 22.85 -24.78
C GLU A 348 -21.32 22.43 -25.35
N VAL A 349 -21.57 21.12 -25.51
CA VAL A 349 -22.85 20.64 -26.06
C VAL A 349 -23.97 20.73 -25.03
N VAL A 350 -23.68 20.38 -23.77
CA VAL A 350 -24.67 20.34 -22.68
C VAL A 350 -25.09 21.73 -22.20
N GLU A 351 -24.20 22.71 -22.23
CA GLU A 351 -24.53 24.08 -21.81
C GLU A 351 -25.30 24.84 -22.90
N ASN A 352 -25.07 24.50 -24.18
CA ASN A 352 -25.75 25.13 -25.32
C ASN A 352 -27.13 24.53 -25.62
N LYS A 353 -27.44 23.32 -25.13
CA LYS A 353 -28.72 22.63 -25.37
C LYS A 353 -29.44 22.36 -24.06
N VAL A 354 -30.75 22.62 -24.03
CA VAL A 354 -31.60 22.36 -22.86
C VAL A 354 -31.78 20.86 -22.61
N GLU A 355 -31.96 20.09 -23.68
CA GLU A 355 -32.05 18.62 -23.64
C GLU A 355 -31.26 18.01 -24.79
N ILE A 356 -30.61 16.87 -24.52
CA ILE A 356 -29.83 16.10 -25.49
C ILE A 356 -30.53 14.76 -25.70
N SER A 357 -30.68 14.36 -26.97
CA SER A 357 -31.24 13.04 -27.30
C SER A 357 -30.21 11.92 -27.07
N GLN A 358 -30.69 10.67 -26.96
CA GLN A 358 -29.80 9.51 -26.77
C GLN A 358 -28.74 9.39 -27.87
N GLN A 359 -29.12 9.58 -29.14
CA GLN A 359 -28.19 9.45 -30.27
C GLN A 359 -27.13 10.56 -30.26
N GLU A 360 -27.55 11.80 -30.00
CA GLU A 360 -26.61 12.93 -29.90
C GLU A 360 -25.61 12.74 -28.75
N ALA A 361 -26.05 12.16 -27.64
CA ALA A 361 -25.18 11.86 -26.51
C ALA A 361 -24.19 10.72 -26.84
N LEU A 362 -24.61 9.70 -27.59
CA LEU A 362 -23.72 8.65 -28.09
C LEU A 362 -22.65 9.22 -29.01
N ASP A 363 -23.05 9.99 -30.02
CA ASP A 363 -22.13 10.62 -30.98
C ASP A 363 -21.13 11.55 -30.27
N LEU A 364 -21.59 12.27 -29.25
CA LEU A 364 -20.74 13.12 -28.41
C LEU A 364 -19.68 12.32 -27.64
N VAL A 365 -20.08 11.20 -27.02
CA VAL A 365 -19.18 10.33 -26.26
C VAL A 365 -18.17 9.66 -27.19
N GLU A 366 -18.59 9.15 -28.35
CA GLU A 366 -17.69 8.57 -29.36
C GLU A 366 -16.68 9.60 -29.87
N ARG A 367 -17.12 10.84 -30.13
CA ARG A 367 -16.23 11.94 -30.50
C ARG A 367 -15.20 12.23 -29.41
N CYS A 368 -15.61 12.23 -28.15
CA CYS A 368 -14.69 12.44 -27.02
C CYS A 368 -13.68 11.30 -26.87
N LEU A 369 -14.12 10.05 -27.01
CA LEU A 369 -13.23 8.87 -26.97
C LEU A 369 -12.20 8.90 -28.11
N LYS A 370 -12.59 9.34 -29.30
CA LYS A 370 -11.67 9.53 -30.43
C LYS A 370 -10.60 10.58 -30.12
N VAL A 371 -10.98 11.70 -29.51
CA VAL A 371 -10.01 12.74 -29.07
C VAL A 371 -9.07 12.21 -28.00
N LEU A 372 -9.58 11.44 -27.05
CA LEU A 372 -8.75 10.79 -26.03
C LEU A 372 -7.76 9.81 -26.65
N TYR A 373 -8.19 8.99 -27.61
CA TYR A 373 -7.30 8.07 -28.31
C TYR A 373 -6.13 8.78 -29.01
N TYR A 374 -6.37 9.99 -29.56
CA TYR A 374 -5.31 10.75 -30.22
C TYR A 374 -4.30 11.40 -29.27
N ARG A 375 -4.71 11.76 -28.06
CA ARG A 375 -3.92 12.64 -27.17
C ARG A 375 -3.48 11.99 -25.87
N ASP A 376 -4.17 10.94 -25.42
CA ASP A 376 -3.81 10.17 -24.23
C ASP A 376 -3.02 8.92 -24.63
N ALA A 377 -1.73 8.90 -24.26
CA ALA A 377 -0.81 7.78 -24.52
C ALA A 377 -1.16 6.48 -23.77
N ARG A 378 -2.13 6.55 -22.85
CA ARG A 378 -2.64 5.42 -22.07
C ARG A 378 -4.08 5.05 -22.46
N SER A 379 -4.59 5.61 -23.56
CA SER A 379 -5.87 5.20 -24.12
C SER A 379 -5.72 4.10 -25.16
N TYR A 380 -6.79 3.35 -25.42
CA TYR A 380 -6.83 2.28 -26.41
C TYR A 380 -8.05 2.37 -27.32
N ASN A 381 -7.91 2.00 -28.59
CA ASN A 381 -8.98 2.09 -29.60
C ASN A 381 -10.06 0.99 -29.46
N ARG A 382 -10.22 0.41 -28.27
CA ARG A 382 -11.34 -0.48 -27.95
C ARG A 382 -12.00 0.01 -26.68
N HIS A 383 -13.30 0.26 -26.77
CA HIS A 383 -14.08 0.83 -25.68
C HIS A 383 -15.44 0.17 -25.56
N GLU A 384 -16.01 0.30 -24.37
CA GLU A 384 -17.36 -0.12 -24.02
C GLU A 384 -18.20 1.12 -23.71
N ILE A 385 -19.47 1.08 -24.10
CA ILE A 385 -20.45 2.13 -23.81
C ILE A 385 -21.62 1.47 -23.10
N ALA A 386 -21.91 1.92 -21.89
CA ALA A 386 -23.08 1.51 -21.12
C ALA A 386 -24.16 2.59 -21.21
N ILE A 387 -25.37 2.17 -21.61
CA ILE A 387 -26.55 3.01 -21.67
C ILE A 387 -27.52 2.55 -20.59
N VAL A 388 -27.97 3.50 -19.77
CA VAL A 388 -28.99 3.25 -18.74
C VAL A 388 -30.24 4.02 -19.10
N THR A 389 -31.34 3.30 -19.26
CA THR A 389 -32.68 3.84 -19.54
C THR A 389 -33.70 3.20 -18.59
N GLU A 390 -34.97 3.59 -18.69
CA GLU A 390 -36.07 2.94 -17.97
C GLU A 390 -36.18 1.43 -18.26
N LYS A 391 -35.81 0.99 -19.46
CA LYS A 391 -35.84 -0.44 -19.84
C LYS A 391 -34.76 -1.27 -19.15
N GLY A 392 -33.70 -0.62 -18.67
CA GLY A 392 -32.61 -1.24 -17.96
C GLY A 392 -31.22 -0.73 -18.39
N VAL A 393 -30.20 -1.50 -18.02
CA VAL A 393 -28.79 -1.27 -18.37
C VAL A 393 -28.38 -2.16 -19.54
N GLU A 394 -27.90 -1.55 -20.62
CA GLU A 394 -27.29 -2.20 -21.78
C GLU A 394 -25.81 -1.82 -21.88
N ILE A 395 -24.91 -2.80 -21.99
CA ILE A 395 -23.47 -2.58 -22.20
C ILE A 395 -23.14 -3.01 -23.62
N ILE A 396 -22.71 -2.05 -24.44
CA ILE A 396 -22.35 -2.22 -25.85
C ILE A 396 -20.82 -2.28 -25.93
N GLY A 397 -20.29 -3.36 -26.47
CA GLY A 397 -18.85 -3.51 -26.69
C GLY A 397 -18.43 -4.88 -27.19
N PRO A 398 -17.18 -5.03 -27.67
CA PRO A 398 -16.17 -3.98 -27.85
C PRO A 398 -16.41 -3.16 -29.14
N LEU A 399 -16.41 -1.83 -29.04
CA LEU A 399 -16.47 -0.90 -30.17
C LEU A 399 -15.07 -0.37 -30.51
N SER A 400 -14.89 0.12 -31.74
CA SER A 400 -13.65 0.76 -32.19
C SER A 400 -13.97 2.01 -32.99
N SER A 401 -13.21 3.08 -32.77
CA SER A 401 -13.43 4.34 -33.49
C SER A 401 -12.59 4.39 -34.76
N GLU A 402 -13.17 4.89 -35.84
CA GLU A 402 -12.44 5.18 -37.07
C GLU A 402 -11.54 6.41 -36.88
N THR A 403 -10.26 6.28 -37.25
CA THR A 403 -9.26 7.33 -37.06
C THR A 403 -8.82 7.92 -38.39
N ASN A 404 -8.73 9.25 -38.45
CA ASN A 404 -8.15 10.02 -39.54
C ASN A 404 -6.69 10.37 -39.21
N TRP A 405 -5.77 10.15 -40.16
CA TRP A 405 -4.34 10.48 -40.08
C TRP A 405 -3.84 11.26 -41.31
N ASP A 406 -4.73 11.90 -42.08
CA ASP A 406 -4.38 12.59 -43.33
C ASP A 406 -3.38 13.75 -43.11
N ILE A 407 -3.46 14.36 -41.92
CA ILE A 407 -2.59 15.47 -41.49
C ILE A 407 -1.12 15.03 -41.42
N ALA A 408 -0.83 13.74 -41.25
CA ALA A 408 0.56 13.24 -41.22
C ALA A 408 1.31 13.52 -42.53
N ARG A 409 0.61 13.66 -43.67
CA ARG A 409 1.22 14.02 -44.96
C ARG A 409 1.55 15.51 -45.09
N MET A 410 0.95 16.36 -44.25
CA MET A 410 1.18 17.80 -44.25
C MET A 410 2.42 18.20 -43.45
N VAL A 411 2.92 17.31 -42.59
CA VAL A 411 4.10 17.56 -41.76
C VAL A 411 5.35 17.09 -42.50
N SER A 412 6.18 18.04 -42.94
CA SER A 412 7.49 17.78 -43.56
C SER A 412 8.57 18.65 -42.92
N GLY A 413 9.68 18.04 -42.47
CA GLY A 413 10.77 18.75 -41.81
C GLY A 413 10.52 18.95 -40.31
N PHE A 414 11.53 18.66 -39.49
CA PHE A 414 11.59 19.04 -38.08
C PHE A 414 12.77 19.99 -37.86
N GLU A 415 13.08 20.81 -38.87
CA GLU A 415 14.17 21.81 -38.80
C GLU A 415 13.74 23.06 -38.04
#